data_AF-A0A378QEC0-F1
#
_entry.id   AF-A0A378QEC0-F1
#
_cell.length_a   1.000
_cell.length_b   1.000
_cell.length_c   1.000
_cell.angle_alpha   90.00
_cell.angle_beta   90.00
_cell.angle_gamma   90.00
#
_symmetry.space_group_name_H-M   'P 1'
#
loop_
_entity.id
_entity.type
_entity.pdbx_description
1 polymer ?
#
loop_
_entity_poly.entity_id
_entity_poly.type
_entity_poly.pdbx_seq_one_letter_code
_entity_poly.pdbx_strand_id
1 'polypeptide(L)' 'MNTNTTHNPNTTAVEVIYTVLCKEPNVYQEFSDFDTAHTFATQLAQDYPTAHIEKVKCTLFFDDWDNGGQA' A
#
# COMPACT_ATOMS: atom_id res chain seq x y z
N MET A 1 20.42 -0.90 -20.71
CA MET A 1 19.01 -1.34 -20.73
C MET A 1 18.17 -0.12 -20.43
N ASN A 2 17.52 0.43 -21.44
CA ASN A 2 16.68 1.62 -21.40
C ASN A 2 15.25 1.20 -21.08
N THR A 3 14.83 1.42 -19.85
CA THR A 3 13.44 1.20 -19.43
C THR A 3 12.59 2.37 -19.92
N ASN A 4 12.08 2.25 -21.15
CA ASN A 4 10.98 3.09 -21.60
C ASN A 4 9.72 2.72 -20.81
N THR A 5 9.55 3.34 -19.66
CA THR A 5 8.27 3.33 -18.95
C THR A 5 7.34 4.25 -19.73
N THR A 6 6.51 3.69 -20.61
CA THR A 6 5.40 4.40 -21.23
C THR A 6 4.44 4.83 -20.12
N HIS A 7 4.54 6.08 -19.68
CA HIS A 7 3.59 6.69 -18.75
C HIS A 7 2.29 6.92 -19.53
N ASN A 8 1.26 6.13 -19.24
CA ASN A 8 -0.07 6.34 -19.80
C ASN A 8 -0.88 7.14 -18.76
N PRO A 9 -1.12 8.44 -18.97
CA PRO A 9 -1.71 9.31 -17.96
C PRO A 9 -3.20 9.06 -17.67
N ASN A 10 -3.84 8.15 -18.42
CA ASN A 10 -5.26 7.83 -18.27
C ASN A 10 -5.57 6.68 -17.30
N THR A 11 -4.60 6.15 -16.58
CA THR A 11 -4.83 5.01 -15.68
C THR A 11 -4.86 5.45 -14.24
N THR A 12 -6.08 5.60 -13.68
CA THR A 12 -6.29 5.54 -12.24
C THR A 12 -5.70 4.22 -11.74
N ALA A 13 -4.64 4.27 -10.94
CA ALA A 13 -4.06 3.07 -10.35
C ALA A 13 -4.81 2.77 -9.04
N VAL A 14 -5.40 1.58 -8.95
CA VAL A 14 -5.98 1.08 -7.71
C VAL A 14 -4.92 0.26 -7.00
N GLU A 15 -4.50 0.71 -5.83
CA GLU A 15 -3.56 -0.02 -4.98
C GLU A 15 -4.30 -0.58 -3.76
N VAL A 16 -4.00 -1.83 -3.43
CA VAL A 16 -4.54 -2.47 -2.22
C VAL A 16 -3.38 -2.61 -1.25
N ILE A 17 -3.54 -2.03 -0.07
CA ILE A 17 -2.54 -2.05 1.00
C ILE A 17 -3.16 -2.76 2.21
N TYR A 18 -2.41 -3.69 2.78
CA TYR A 18 -2.76 -4.40 4.00
C TYR A 18 -1.89 -3.86 5.13
N THR A 19 -2.54 -3.36 6.18
CA THR A 19 -1.86 -2.74 7.32
C THR A 19 -2.07 -3.60 8.55
N VAL A 20 -0.98 -3.99 9.22
CA VAL A 20 -1.04 -4.69 10.50
C VAL A 20 -0.76 -3.70 11.62
N LEU A 21 -1.69 -3.62 12.55
CA LEU A 21 -1.72 -2.66 13.65
C LEU A 21 -1.71 -3.41 14.98
N CYS A 22 -0.82 -3.02 15.89
CA CYS A 22 -0.81 -3.50 17.26
C CYS A 22 -0.40 -2.38 18.22
N LYS A 23 -1.30 -2.00 19.13
CA LYS A 23 -1.10 -0.86 20.04
C LYS A 23 0.06 -1.05 21.02
N GLU A 24 0.23 -2.27 21.52
CA GLU A 24 1.34 -2.68 22.39
C GLU A 24 1.87 -3.96 21.74
N PRO A 25 3.02 -3.94 21.04
CA PRO A 25 4.19 -3.08 21.29
C PRO A 25 4.35 -1.87 20.34
N ASN A 26 3.25 -1.27 19.84
CA ASN A 26 3.26 -0.15 18.88
C ASN A 26 3.84 -0.54 17.51
N VAL A 27 3.28 -1.59 16.92
CA VAL A 27 3.61 -2.08 15.58
C VAL A 27 2.65 -1.46 14.58
N TYR A 28 3.23 -0.87 13.53
CA TYR A 28 2.56 -0.40 12.33
C TYR A 28 3.35 -0.91 11.14
N GLN A 29 2.80 -1.84 10.37
CA GLN A 29 3.48 -2.41 9.21
C GLN A 29 2.53 -2.56 8.03
N GLU A 30 2.94 -2.02 6.88
CA GLU A 30 2.20 -2.10 5.62
C GLU A 30 2.77 -3.20 4.72
N PHE A 31 1.88 -3.82 3.95
CA PHE A 31 2.16 -4.89 3.01
C PHE A 31 1.32 -4.72 1.75
N SER A 32 1.90 -5.00 0.58
CA SER A 32 1.17 -5.03 -0.69
C SER A 32 0.51 -6.39 -0.96
N ASP A 33 0.88 -7.42 -0.19
CA ASP A 33 0.42 -8.81 -0.34
C ASP A 33 -0.35 -9.28 0.90
N PHE A 34 -1.49 -9.95 0.67
CA PHE A 34 -2.37 -10.42 1.73
C PHE A 34 -1.76 -11.57 2.54
N ASP A 35 -1.18 -12.57 1.88
CA ASP A 35 -0.70 -13.78 2.56
C ASP A 35 0.43 -13.44 3.54
N THR A 36 1.30 -12.53 3.12
CA THR A 36 2.40 -12.01 3.95
C THR A 36 1.85 -11.22 5.15
N ALA A 37 0.91 -10.30 4.91
CA ALA A 37 0.29 -9.50 5.96
C ALA A 37 -0.47 -10.37 6.97
N HIS A 38 -1.21 -11.37 6.47
CA HIS A 38 -1.99 -12.28 7.27
C HIS A 38 -1.11 -13.20 8.12
N THR A 39 -0.02 -13.72 7.54
CA THR A 39 0.97 -14.52 8.28
C THR A 39 1.60 -13.70 9.40
N PHE A 40 2.03 -12.47 9.10
CA PHE A 40 2.62 -11.57 10.09
C PHE A 40 1.62 -11.23 11.21
N ALA A 41 0.39 -10.85 10.87
CA ALA A 41 -0.66 -10.56 11.85
C ALA A 41 -0.99 -11.77 12.73
N THR A 42 -1.03 -12.98 12.14
CA THR A 42 -1.31 -14.22 12.87
C THR A 42 -0.20 -14.54 13.86
N GLN A 43 1.06 -14.39 13.45
CA GLN A 43 2.20 -14.57 14.35
C GLN A 43 2.19 -13.53 15.46
N LEU A 44 1.97 -12.26 15.12
CA LEU A 44 1.91 -11.17 16.10
C LEU A 44 0.76 -11.36 17.09
N ALA A 45 -0.37 -11.90 16.65
CA ALA A 45 -1.54 -12.18 17.49
C ALA A 45 -1.31 -13.30 18.52
N GLN A 46 -0.28 -14.13 18.35
CA GLN A 46 0.07 -15.16 19.34
C GLN A 46 0.58 -14.53 20.64
N ASP A 47 1.40 -13.49 20.51
CA ASP A 47 1.96 -12.76 21.65
C ASP A 47 1.09 -11.56 22.05
N TYR A 48 0.44 -10.93 21.06
CA TYR A 48 -0.36 -9.71 21.24
C TYR A 48 -1.75 -9.87 20.60
N PRO A 49 -2.73 -10.44 21.30
CA PRO A 49 -4.05 -10.78 20.75
C PRO A 49 -4.89 -9.56 20.31
N THR A 50 -4.43 -8.34 20.61
CA THR A 50 -5.02 -7.08 20.14
C THR A 50 -4.53 -6.67 18.74
N ALA A 51 -3.55 -7.39 18.19
CA ALA A 51 -3.10 -7.20 16.81
C ALA A 51 -4.24 -7.51 15.83
N HIS A 52 -4.43 -6.64 14.86
CA HIS A 52 -5.41 -6.84 13.79
C HIS A 52 -4.88 -6.32 12.46
N ILE A 53 -5.47 -6.83 11.38
CA ILE A 53 -5.14 -6.47 10.01
C ILE A 53 -6.28 -5.63 9.43
N GLU A 54 -5.92 -4.52 8.82
CA GLU A 54 -6.83 -3.66 8.07
C GLU A 54 -6.50 -3.75 6.57
N LYS A 55 -7.53 -3.76 5.73
CA LYS A 55 -7.39 -3.72 4.27
C LYS A 55 -7.83 -2.35 3.78
N VAL A 56 -6.89 -1.63 3.17
CA VAL A 56 -7.13 -0.30 2.60
C VAL A 56 -7.06 -0.39 1.08
N LYS A 57 -8.05 0.18 0.40
CA LYS A 57 -8.06 0.30 -1.06
C LYS A 57 -7.83 1.77 -1.40
N CYS A 58 -6.65 2.06 -1.91
CA CYS A 58 -6.25 3.38 -2.34
C CYS A 58 -6.52 3.54 -3.84
N THR A 59 -7.09 4.68 -4.21
CA THR A 59 -7.24 5.08 -5.61
C THR A 59 -6.26 6.21 -5.84
N LEU A 60 -5.20 5.96 -6.61
CA LEU A 60 -4.20 6.95 -6.94
C LEU A 60 -4.70 7.77 -8.14
N PHE A 61 -4.87 9.07 -7.91
CA PHE A 61 -5.12 10.05 -8.94
C PHE A 61 -3.78 10.67 -9.32
N PHE A 62 -3.37 10.48 -10.57
CA PHE A 62 -2.23 11.18 -11.13
C PHE A 62 -2.79 12.37 -11.89
N ASP A 63 -2.81 13.54 -11.25
CA ASP A 63 -3.01 14.79 -11.98
C ASP A 63 -1.68 15.09 -12.70
N ASP A 64 -1.69 15.04 -14.04
CA ASP A 64 -0.63 15.63 -14.86
C ASP A 64 -0.66 17.16 -14.64
N TRP A 65 -0.12 17.62 -13.52
CA TRP A 65 -0.02 19.05 -13.19
C TRP A 65 1.12 19.74 -13.97
N ASP A 66 1.88 19.02 -14.82
CA ASP A 66 2.97 19.63 -15.60
C ASP A 66 2.89 19.31 -17.09
N ASN A 67 1.86 19.86 -17.75
CA ASN A 67 1.93 20.18 -19.18
C ASN A 67 1.61 21.66 -19.41
N GLY A 68 2.14 22.50 -18.52
CA GLY A 68 2.13 23.94 -18.64
C GLY A 68 3.40 24.46 -19.31
N GLY A 69 3.43 24.45 -20.64
CA GLY A 69 4.20 25.42 -21.42
C GLY A 69 5.50 24.95 -22.06
N GLN A 70 5.41 24.31 -23.22
CA GLN A 70 6.36 24.60 -24.29
C GLN A 70 5.77 25.73 -25.13
N ALA A 71 6.26 26.95 -24.90
CA ALA A 71 6.10 28.10 -25.78
C ALA A 71 7.03 27.98 -27.00
#